data_AF-A0A2W5DKY4-F1
#
_entry.id   AF-A0A2W5DKY4-F1
#
_cell.length_a   1.000
_cell.length_b   1.000
_cell.length_c   1.000
_cell.angle_alpha   90.00
_cell.angle_beta   90.00
_cell.angle_gamma   90.00
#
_symmetry.space_group_name_H-M   'P 1'
#
loop_
_entity.id
_entity.type
_entity.pdbx_description
1 polymer ?
#
loop_
_entity_poly.entity_id
_entity_poly.type
_entity_poly.pdbx_seq_one_letter_code
_entity_poly.pdbx_strand_id
1 'polypeptide(L)'
;MPNQETEIATLAEYREHWRTLHDFYVEANEMAREARGLVTAAYVAALAGNGAGPSSESIQHAERLESMADKLAKEARDIADKILGEVGA
;
A
#
# COMPACT_ATOMS: atom_id res chain seq x y z
N MET A 1 -27.74 -32.82 -2.01
CA MET A 1 -26.72 -31.83 -2.41
C MET A 1 -25.65 -31.86 -1.32
N PRO A 2 -24.37 -32.08 -1.62
CA PRO A 2 -23.35 -32.08 -0.58
C PRO A 2 -23.23 -30.64 -0.05
N ASN A 3 -23.37 -30.48 1.27
CA ASN A 3 -23.03 -29.25 1.95
C ASN A 3 -21.58 -28.91 1.58
N GLN A 4 -21.36 -27.74 0.99
CA GLN A 4 -20.03 -27.15 0.95
C GLN A 4 -19.68 -26.81 2.40
N GLU A 5 -19.10 -27.76 3.11
CA GLU A 5 -18.33 -27.48 4.32
C GLU A 5 -17.25 -26.50 3.87
N THR A 6 -17.46 -25.23 4.20
CA THR A 6 -16.46 -24.20 3.99
C THR A 6 -15.36 -24.55 4.99
N GLU A 7 -14.28 -25.16 4.52
CA GLU A 7 -13.11 -25.42 5.36
C GLU A 7 -12.69 -24.09 5.97
N ILE A 8 -12.87 -23.99 7.29
CA ILE A 8 -12.48 -22.80 8.04
C ILE A 8 -10.95 -22.84 8.09
N ALA A 9 -10.31 -21.87 7.43
CA ALA A 9 -8.86 -21.73 7.46
C ALA A 9 -8.36 -21.73 8.90
N THR A 10 -7.28 -22.46 9.15
CA THR A 10 -6.64 -22.55 10.45
C THR A 10 -6.06 -21.19 10.85
N LEU A 11 -5.89 -20.98 12.16
CA LEU A 11 -5.26 -19.75 12.68
C LEU A 11 -3.86 -19.51 12.07
N ALA A 12 -3.13 -20.57 11.73
CA ALA A 12 -1.82 -20.48 11.08
C ALA A 12 -1.93 -19.93 9.66
N GLU A 13 -2.89 -20.40 8.86
CA GLU A 13 -3.14 -19.92 7.50
C GLU A 13 -3.59 -18.46 7.49
N TYR A 14 -4.44 -18.05 8.45
CA TYR A 14 -4.79 -16.63 8.62
C TYR A 14 -3.57 -15.76 8.95
N ARG A 15 -2.68 -16.21 9.84
CA ARG A 15 -1.47 -15.46 10.19
C ARG A 15 -0.53 -15.29 9.00
N GLU A 16 -0.34 -16.34 8.22
CA GLU A 16 0.51 -16.30 7.03
C GLU A 16 -0.09 -15.40 5.93
N HIS A 17 -1.40 -15.46 5.75
CA HIS A 17 -2.11 -14.56 4.84
C HIS A 17 -1.96 -13.10 5.27
N TRP A 18 -2.13 -12.79 6.56
CA TRP A 18 -1.95 -11.44 7.08
C TRP A 18 -0.51 -10.94 6.97
N ARG A 19 0.48 -11.79 7.22
CA ARG A 19 1.90 -11.44 7.02
C ARG A 19 2.19 -11.12 5.56
N THR A 20 1.74 -11.99 4.65
CA THR A 20 1.90 -11.78 3.20
C THR A 20 1.25 -10.47 2.75
N LEU A 21 0.04 -10.18 3.21
CA LEU A 21 -0.68 -8.95 2.88
C LEU A 21 0.03 -7.70 3.44
N HIS A 22 0.54 -7.79 4.67
CA HIS A 22 1.35 -6.73 5.27
C HIS A 22 2.61 -6.44 4.43
N ASP A 23 3.33 -7.47 4.01
CA ASP A 23 4.57 -7.31 3.25
C ASP A 23 4.30 -6.66 1.89
N PHE A 24 3.21 -7.04 1.21
CA PHE A 24 2.76 -6.36 0.00
C PHE A 24 2.44 -4.88 0.23
N TYR A 25 1.82 -4.53 1.37
CA TYR A 25 1.55 -3.13 1.69
C TYR A 25 2.80 -2.32 1.99
N VAL A 26 3.79 -2.92 2.64
CA VAL A 26 5.09 -2.28 2.88
C VAL A 26 5.78 -2.01 1.55
N GLU A 27 5.87 -3.02 0.68
CA GLU A 27 6.50 -2.90 -0.64
C GLU A 27 5.81 -1.83 -1.51
N ALA A 28 4.48 -1.83 -1.56
CA ALA A 28 3.71 -0.83 -2.30
C ALA A 28 3.95 0.60 -1.79
N ASN A 29 4.07 0.79 -0.47
CA ASN A 29 4.38 2.09 0.13
C ASN A 29 5.81 2.55 -0.18
N GLU A 30 6.78 1.64 -0.17
CA GLU A 30 8.16 1.96 -0.52
C GLU A 30 8.28 2.41 -1.98
N MET A 31 7.64 1.69 -2.91
CA MET A 31 7.60 2.06 -4.33
C MET A 31 6.92 3.43 -4.54
N ALA A 32 5.81 3.71 -3.85
CA ALA A 32 5.13 4.99 -3.95
C ALA A 32 6.01 6.16 -3.45
N ARG A 33 6.74 5.97 -2.34
CA ARG A 33 7.70 6.96 -1.82
C ARG A 33 8.86 7.18 -2.77
N GLU A 34 9.39 6.11 -3.38
CA GLU A 34 10.46 6.22 -4.36
C GLU A 34 10.01 7.02 -5.59
N ALA A 35 8.82 6.73 -6.14
CA ALA A 35 8.24 7.47 -7.26
C ALA A 35 8.11 8.97 -6.95
N ARG A 36 7.62 9.32 -5.75
CA ARG A 36 7.55 10.72 -5.30
C ARG A 36 8.94 11.36 -5.18
N GLY A 37 9.92 10.62 -4.67
CA GLY A 37 11.32 11.05 -4.60
C GLY A 37 11.88 11.40 -5.98
N LEU A 38 11.65 10.54 -6.98
CA LEU A 38 12.09 10.75 -8.35
C LEU A 38 11.43 11.97 -9.01
N VAL A 39 10.11 12.15 -8.84
CA VAL A 39 9.40 13.33 -9.34
C VAL A 39 9.94 14.60 -8.72
N THR A 40 10.18 14.59 -7.39
CA THR A 40 10.73 15.75 -6.67
C THR A 40 12.15 16.07 -7.16
N ALA A 41 13.00 15.06 -7.32
CA ALA A 41 14.36 15.24 -7.83
C ALA A 41 14.38 15.82 -9.25
N ALA A 42 13.52 15.31 -10.15
CA ALA A 42 13.37 15.85 -11.50
C ALA A 42 12.89 17.30 -11.49
N TYR A 43 11.96 17.65 -10.58
CA TYR A 43 11.47 19.02 -10.44
C TYR A 43 12.58 19.97 -9.98
N VAL A 44 13.35 19.58 -8.96
CA VAL A 44 14.50 20.36 -8.46
C VAL A 44 15.58 20.52 -9.54
N ALA A 45 15.89 19.46 -10.29
CA ALA A 45 16.85 19.52 -11.38
C ALA A 45 16.43 20.52 -12.46
N ALA A 46 15.15 20.55 -12.82
CA ALA A 46 14.63 21.50 -13.80
C ALA A 46 14.68 22.96 -13.31
N LEU A 47 14.35 23.20 -12.04
CA LEU A 47 14.49 24.53 -11.43
C LEU A 47 15.94 25.02 -11.41
N ALA A 48 16.90 24.10 -11.29
CA ALA A 48 18.33 24.40 -11.38
C ALA A 48 18.84 24.54 -12.83
N GLY A 49 17.97 24.38 -13.84
CA GLY A 49 18.34 24.42 -15.26
C GLY A 49 18.99 23.14 -15.80
N ASN A 50 19.00 22.05 -15.02
CA ASN A 50 19.67 20.79 -15.34
C ASN A 50 18.76 19.77 -16.04
N GLY A 51 17.96 20.22 -17.00
CA GLY A 51 17.10 19.35 -17.83
C GLY A 51 15.62 19.72 -17.80
N ALA A 52 14.81 18.88 -18.45
CA ALA A 52 13.36 19.04 -18.46
C ALA A 52 12.78 18.53 -17.14
N GLY A 53 11.83 19.29 -16.58
CA GLY A 53 11.09 18.89 -15.38
C GLY A 53 10.15 17.71 -15.64
N PRO A 54 9.61 17.11 -14.57
CA PRO A 54 8.62 16.05 -14.69
C PRO A 54 7.38 16.59 -15.42
N SER A 55 6.75 15.75 -16.22
CA SER A 55 5.47 16.10 -16.83
C SER A 55 4.39 16.21 -15.75
N SER A 56 3.34 16.99 -16.02
CA SER A 56 2.17 17.06 -15.15
C SER A 56 1.52 15.69 -14.92
N GLU A 57 1.56 14.83 -15.93
CA GLU A 57 1.07 13.44 -15.85
C GLU A 57 1.91 12.60 -14.88
N SER A 58 3.25 12.72 -14.92
CA SER A 58 4.14 12.01 -13.98
C SER A 58 3.91 12.45 -12.53
N ILE A 59 3.68 13.75 -12.29
CA ILE A 59 3.35 14.27 -10.96
C ILE A 59 2.02 13.67 -10.47
N GLN A 60 0.96 13.76 -11.28
CA GLN A 60 -0.36 13.22 -10.93
C GLN A 60 -0.34 11.71 -10.69
N HIS A 61 0.47 10.97 -11.45
CA HIS A 61 0.61 9.53 -11.28
C HIS A 61 1.29 9.19 -9.96
N ALA A 62 2.37 9.89 -9.60
CA ALA A 62 3.05 9.70 -8.32
C ALA A 62 2.13 10.04 -7.12
N GLU A 63 1.38 11.15 -7.20
CA GLU A 63 0.40 11.54 -6.17
C GLU A 63 -0.72 10.49 -6.00
N ARG A 64 -1.20 9.91 -7.11
CA ARG A 64 -2.20 8.84 -7.05
C ARG A 64 -1.66 7.57 -6.40
N LEU A 65 -0.45 7.15 -6.75
CA LEU A 65 0.18 5.97 -6.16
C LEU A 65 0.37 6.12 -4.66
N GLU A 66 0.83 7.28 -4.20
CA GLU A 66 0.96 7.59 -2.78
C GLU A 66 -0.41 7.56 -2.08
N SER A 67 -1.42 8.22 -2.64
CA SER A 67 -2.76 8.24 -2.06
C SER A 67 -3.40 6.84 -1.98
N MET A 68 -3.18 6.00 -2.99
CA MET A 68 -3.65 4.61 -2.99
C MET A 68 -2.94 3.79 -1.91
N ALA A 69 -1.62 3.92 -1.78
CA ALA A 69 -0.84 3.21 -0.78
C ALA A 69 -1.24 3.60 0.66
N ASP A 70 -1.46 4.90 0.92
CA ASP A 70 -1.94 5.41 2.20
C ASP A 70 -3.35 4.87 2.54
N LYS A 71 -4.26 4.85 1.56
CA LYS A 71 -5.62 4.34 1.76
C LYS A 71 -5.62 2.85 2.10
N LEU A 72 -4.83 2.06 1.37
CA LEU A 72 -4.67 0.63 1.59
C LEU A 72 -4.06 0.33 2.96
N ALA A 73 -3.02 1.07 3.36
CA ALA A 73 -2.44 0.93 4.69
C ALA A 73 -3.44 1.25 5.81
N LYS A 74 -4.28 2.27 5.62
CA LYS A 74 -5.35 2.60 6.56
C LYS A 74 -6.40 1.50 6.65
N GLU A 75 -6.89 1.00 5.52
CA GLU A 75 -7.87 -0.09 5.50
C GLU A 75 -7.34 -1.36 6.18
N ALA A 76 -6.07 -1.71 5.92
CA ALA A 76 -5.41 -2.83 6.59
C ALA A 76 -5.37 -2.66 8.12
N ARG A 77 -5.04 -1.45 8.60
CA ARG A 77 -5.05 -1.12 10.02
C ARG A 77 -6.44 -1.20 10.63
N ASP A 78 -7.44 -0.63 9.96
CA ASP A 78 -8.83 -0.62 10.45
C ASP A 78 -9.37 -2.06 10.58
N ILE A 79 -9.02 -2.96 9.65
CA ILE A 79 -9.39 -4.38 9.74
C ILE A 79 -8.64 -5.06 10.89
N ALA A 80 -7.34 -4.81 11.05
CA ALA A 80 -6.55 -5.39 12.14
C ALA A 80 -7.08 -4.95 13.52
N ASP A 81 -7.38 -3.66 13.69
CA ASP A 81 -7.96 -3.11 14.93
C ASP A 81 -9.33 -3.70 15.22
N LYS A 82 -10.17 -3.91 14.20
CA LYS A 82 -11.47 -4.57 14.35
C LYS A 82 -11.32 -6.02 14.84
N ILE A 83 -10.44 -6.80 14.22
CA ILE A 83 -10.22 -8.21 14.59
C ILE A 83 -9.64 -8.31 16.01
N LEU A 84 -8.65 -7.47 16.34
CA LEU A 84 -8.04 -7.49 17.68
C LEU A 84 -9.00 -6.99 18.77
N GLY A 85 -9.85 -6.01 18.44
CA GLY A 85 -10.91 -5.52 19.34
C GLY A 85 -12.00 -6.55 19.60
N GLU A 86 -12.33 -7.39 18.61
CA GLU A 86 -13.32 -8.48 18.74
C GLU A 86 -12.76 -9.70 19.50
N VAL A 87 -11.44 -9.92 19.51
CA VAL A 87 -10.78 -11.05 20.22
C VAL A 87 -10.50 -10.71 21.70
N GLY A 88 -10.54 -9.44 22.08
CA GLY A 88 -10.29 -8.97 23.45
C GLY A 88 -11.55 -8.79 24.34
N ALA A 89 -12.75 -9.07 23.82
CA ALA A 89 -14.04 -8.98 24.52
C ALA A 89 -14.64 -10.38 24.78
#